data_AF-A0A058ZRC4-F1
#
_entry.id   AF-A0A058ZRC4-F1
#
_cell.length_a   1.000
_cell.length_b   1.000
_cell.length_c   1.000
_cell.angle_alpha   90.00
_cell.angle_beta   90.00
_cell.angle_gamma   90.00
#
_symmetry.space_group_name_H-M   'P 1'
#
loop_
_entity.id
_entity.type
_entity.pdbx_description
1 polymer ?
#
loop_
_entity_poly.entity_id
_entity_poly.type
_entity_poly.pdbx_seq_one_letter_code
_entity_poly.pdbx_strand_id
1 'polypeptide(L)' 'MSNQMINMVIRMITRKLINKGVNKGINMAATRGRDPQDMTPAERQQAKNARQQTKNARKAMRVTRKIGKF' A
#
# COMPACT_ATOMS: atom_id res chain seq x y z
N MET A 1 1.71 -27.98 23.56
CA MET A 1 1.80 -27.78 22.09
C MET A 1 1.44 -26.33 21.80
N SER A 2 2.43 -25.51 21.47
CA SER A 2 2.34 -24.04 21.52
C SER A 2 1.63 -23.46 20.28
N ASN A 3 0.57 -22.67 20.52
CA ASN A 3 -0.18 -21.86 19.54
C ASN A 3 0.67 -20.83 18.74
N GLN A 4 1.99 -20.85 18.89
CA GLN A 4 2.92 -19.95 18.21
C GLN A 4 2.95 -20.20 16.70
N MET A 5 2.78 -21.45 16.25
CA MET A 5 2.71 -21.78 14.82
C MET A 5 1.48 -21.14 14.17
N ILE A 6 0.32 -21.25 14.83
CA ILE A 6 -0.95 -20.65 14.36
C ILE A 6 -0.83 -19.12 14.33
N ASN A 7 -0.27 -18.51 15.38
CA ASN A 7 -0.07 -17.06 15.44
C ASN A 7 0.85 -16.54 14.34
N MET A 8 1.90 -17.29 13.97
CA MET A 8 2.77 -16.91 12.85
C MET A 8 2.06 -17.01 11.50
N VAL A 9 1.30 -18.10 11.27
CA VAL A 9 0.55 -18.31 10.03
C VAL A 9 -0.50 -17.22 9.84
N ILE A 10 -1.31 -16.93 10.86
CA ILE A 10 -2.31 -15.87 10.83
C ILE A 10 -1.64 -14.52 10.57
N ARG A 11 -0.56 -14.18 11.28
CA ARG A 11 0.17 -12.92 11.06
C ARG A 11 0.71 -12.79 9.65
N MET A 12 1.23 -13.87 9.07
CA MET A 12 1.73 -13.88 7.69
C MET A 12 0.59 -13.67 6.69
N ILE A 13 -0.52 -14.40 6.84
CA ILE A 13 -1.68 -14.28 5.95
C ILE A 13 -2.26 -12.87 6.03
N THR A 14 -2.50 -12.36 7.24
CA THR A 14 -3.02 -11.01 7.46
C THR A 14 -2.08 -9.95 6.90
N ARG A 15 -0.76 -10.06 7.12
CA ARG A 15 0.21 -9.15 6.49
C ARG A 15 0.13 -9.19 4.97
N LYS A 16 0.07 -10.37 4.36
CA LYS A 16 0.01 -10.52 2.90
C LYS A 16 -1.30 -9.95 2.34
N LEU A 17 -2.43 -10.22 2.98
CA LEU A 17 -3.74 -9.71 2.59
C LEU A 17 -3.82 -8.19 2.70
N ILE A 18 -3.41 -7.62 3.83
CA ILE A 18 -3.39 -6.16 4.02
C ILE A 18 -2.43 -5.52 3.01
N ASN A 19 -1.23 -6.06 2.84
CA ASN A 19 -0.27 -5.49 1.88
C ASN A 19 -0.81 -5.53 0.44
N LYS A 20 -1.45 -6.64 0.02
CA LYS A 20 -2.08 -6.74 -1.30
C LYS A 20 -3.30 -5.81 -1.43
N GLY A 21 -4.17 -5.79 -0.42
CA GLY A 21 -5.40 -5.00 -0.40
C GLY A 21 -5.12 -3.50 -0.40
N VAL A 22 -4.20 -3.02 0.43
CA VAL A 22 -3.81 -1.60 0.47
C VAL A 22 -3.12 -1.20 -0.83
N ASN A 23 -2.25 -2.02 -1.41
CA ASN A 23 -1.60 -1.68 -2.68
C ASN A 23 -2.59 -1.66 -3.85
N LYS A 24 -3.52 -2.62 -3.93
CA LYS A 24 -4.62 -2.59 -4.90
C LYS A 24 -5.54 -1.39 -4.67
N GLY A 25 -5.92 -1.10 -3.43
CA GLY A 25 -6.80 0.01 -3.07
C GLY A 25 -6.20 1.38 -3.42
N ILE A 26 -4.92 1.60 -3.14
CA ILE A 26 -4.24 2.85 -3.54
C ILE A 26 -4.12 2.94 -5.06
N ASN A 27 -3.81 1.85 -5.76
CA ASN A 27 -3.79 1.88 -7.22
C ASN A 27 -5.17 2.17 -7.79
N MET A 28 -6.21 1.53 -7.28
CA MET A 28 -7.61 1.74 -7.66
C MET A 28 -8.04 3.18 -7.40
N ALA A 29 -7.72 3.74 -6.23
CA ALA A 29 -8.03 5.13 -5.90
C ALA A 29 -7.26 6.10 -6.80
N ALA A 30 -5.99 5.84 -7.06
CA ALA A 30 -5.15 6.66 -7.94
C ALA A 30 -5.58 6.60 -9.41
N THR A 31 -6.13 5.46 -9.87
CA THR A 31 -6.64 5.30 -11.24
C THR A 31 -8.16 5.47 -11.34
N ARG A 32 -8.84 5.82 -10.25
CA ARG A 32 -10.31 5.86 -10.13
C ARG A 32 -11.01 4.59 -10.67
N GLY A 33 -10.38 3.43 -10.51
CA GLY A 33 -10.89 2.15 -11.00
C GLY A 33 -10.81 1.93 -12.51
N ARG A 34 -10.18 2.84 -13.27
CA ARG A 34 -9.93 2.64 -14.70
C ARG A 34 -8.69 1.80 -14.91
N ASP A 35 -8.72 0.97 -15.96
CA ASP A 35 -7.57 0.18 -16.38
C ASP A 35 -6.49 1.14 -16.92
N PRO A 36 -5.21 1.01 -16.52
CA PRO A 36 -4.13 1.87 -17.03
C PRO A 36 -4.01 1.94 -18.55
N GLN A 37 -4.56 0.95 -19.26
CA GLN A 37 -4.60 0.88 -20.73
C GLN A 37 -5.62 1.85 -21.33
N ASP A 38 -6.74 2.07 -20.63
CA ASP A 38 -7.83 2.97 -21.06
C ASP A 38 -7.60 4.43 -20.62
N MET A 39 -6.52 4.70 -19.88
CA MET A 39 -6.19 6.05 -19.42
C MET A 39 -5.48 6.85 -20.50
N THR A 40 -5.91 8.09 -20.68
CA THR A 40 -5.17 9.05 -21.52
C THR A 40 -3.76 9.29 -20.97
N PRO A 41 -2.79 9.72 -21.81
CA PRO A 41 -1.44 10.02 -21.35
C PRO A 41 -1.39 11.03 -20.18
N ALA A 42 -2.29 12.02 -20.19
CA ALA A 42 -2.43 13.03 -19.14
C ALA A 42 -2.90 12.42 -17.81
N GLU A 43 -3.91 11.55 -17.85
CA GLU A 43 -4.42 10.85 -16.66
C GLU A 43 -3.38 9.88 -16.08
N ARG A 44 -2.62 9.21 -16.95
CA ARG A 44 -1.53 8.33 -16.54
C ARG A 44 -0.43 9.11 -15.82
N GLN A 45 -0.13 10.33 -16.25
CA GLN A 45 0.85 11.21 -15.60
C GLN A 45 0.34 11.67 -14.22
N GLN A 46 -0.93 12.06 -14.10
CA GLN A 46 -1.53 12.40 -12.82
C GLN A 46 -1.50 11.22 -11.83
N ALA A 47 -1.84 10.01 -12.29
CA ALA A 47 -1.78 8.80 -11.47
C ALA A 47 -0.35 8.48 -11.01
N LYS A 48 0.66 8.67 -11.88
CA LYS A 48 2.08 8.53 -11.51
C LYS A 48 2.48 9.53 -10.41
N ASN A 49 2.09 10.79 -10.57
CA ASN A 49 2.38 11.85 -9.59
C ASN A 49 1.74 11.52 -8.23
N ALA A 50 0.47 11.11 -8.21
CA ALA A 50 -0.25 10.71 -7.01
C ALA A 50 0.40 9.50 -6.30
N ARG A 51 0.84 8.49 -7.07
CA ARG A 51 1.59 7.34 -6.54
C ARG A 51 2.91 7.78 -5.91
N GLN A 52 3.63 8.72 -6.53
CA GLN A 52 4.91 9.21 -6.03
C GLN A 52 4.74 9.99 -4.71
N GLN A 53 3.75 10.87 -4.63
CA GLN A 53 3.41 11.59 -3.40
C GLN A 53 3.06 10.61 -2.28
N THR A 54 2.22 9.61 -2.57
CA THR A 54 1.86 8.57 -1.61
C THR A 54 3.06 7.75 -1.13
N LYS A 55 4.01 7.43 -2.01
CA LYS A 55 5.27 6.76 -1.63
C LYS A 55 6.09 7.61 -0.65
N ASN A 56 6.21 8.91 -0.91
CA ASN A 56 6.94 9.83 -0.04
C ASN A 56 6.25 9.97 1.31
N ALA A 57 4.92 10.13 1.35
CA ALA A 57 4.14 10.18 2.58
C ALA A 57 4.30 8.89 3.41
N ARG A 58 4.26 7.71 2.76
CA ARG A 58 4.53 6.42 3.44
C ARG A 58 5.93 6.36 4.04
N LYS A 59 6.95 6.89 3.35
CA LYS A 59 8.33 6.96 3.90
C LYS A 59 8.38 7.86 5.12
N ALA A 60 7.80 9.07 5.02
CA ALA A 60 7.72 10.01 6.14
C ALA A 60 7.02 9.36 7.35
N MET A 61 5.84 8.77 7.16
CA MET A 61 5.12 8.07 8.23
C MET A 61 5.94 6.92 8.86
N ARG A 62 6.73 6.18 8.08
CA ARG A 62 7.60 5.13 8.63
C ARG A 62 8.69 5.72 9.53
N VAL A 63 9.25 6.86 9.15
CA VAL A 63 10.24 7.57 9.96
C VAL A 63 9.57 8.09 11.23
N THR A 64 8.44 8.79 11.12
CA THR A 64 7.66 9.27 12.28
C THR A 64 7.31 8.15 13.24
N ARG A 65 6.87 6.99 12.73
CA ARG A 65 6.52 5.82 13.56
C ARG A 65 7.72 5.18 14.25
N LYS A 66 8.93 5.32 13.70
CA LYS A 66 10.16 4.89 14.37
C LYS A 66 10.55 5.86 15.48
N ILE A 67 10.45 7.17 15.20
CA ILE A 67 10.79 8.22 16.17
C ILE A 67 9.88 8.14 17.39
N GLY A 68 8.57 8.05 17.23
CA GLY A 68 7.63 7.94 18.36
C GLY A 68 7.61 6.59 19.08
N LYS A 69 8.56 5.70 18.77
CA LYS A 69 8.73 4.41 19.44
C LYS A 69 9.96 4.38 20.36
N PHE A 70 10.67 5.50 20.44
CA PHE A 70 11.71 5.81 21.41
C PHE A 70 11.16 6.86 22.38
#